data_AF-A0A957QTS0-F1
#
_entry.id   AF-A0A957QTS0-F1
#
_cell.length_a   1.000
_cell.length_b   1.000
_cell.length_c   1.000
_cell.angle_alpha   90.00
_cell.angle_beta   90.00
_cell.angle_gamma   90.00
#
_symmetry.space_group_name_H-M   'P 1'
#
loop_
_entity.id
_entity.type
_entity.pdbx_description
1 polymer ?
#
loop_
_entity_poly.entity_id
_entity_poly.type
_entity_poly.pdbx_seq_one_letter_code
_entity_poly.pdbx_strand_id
1 'polypeptide(L)'
;MRILDHLIRTIRSAANHNAEAQAAPACILWPDHDRQWQSAIPALQAAMPELFVLGTYDPAARTGPAIWLRCVLAGMTDELDLPPGKPPIFYLPGVSRQDLRAVESCPPAIKPLAELQYRGVIWSQVNAKDWTILALLMSKQGGLGLDVAQDNETRKAMQMALTHLLDEEVALLRGKHLDAETFNTLLTGDPIRDLLTWLDQGDGYRQAHTPEEWSAFVALCKTHLAFDPANEGELAGAAKLAAGAGPWRAVWERYCEAPRRYPRVPALLRRCAMPPAELFSDTVTHGGWPQWNEEQEGHLRHALQSLATVPAHVARERIADLERQHGARRHLVWAVLGEAPLASALEYLAVTAEVTRNALAAGSAQEVAAAYVTSGWRADDALLRALAAVSLPDDVAAVTVALRVVYLPWAEQAARYLQQQVAGTAYPGGTLDSAPALPYAKGDCVLFVDGLRLDVARRLADRLSGLGYTVEEALHWAALPSVTATAKPAVTPVRKQIAGGDASADFQPQVAESGQPLQGGQPLKKLLGDAGWPVLDGTDTGNGTGQAWCEIGNIDREGHDRGVKLARHLDELLEEIELRVCQLLIAGWQRVQIVTDHGWL
;
A
#
# COMPACT_ATOMS: atom_id res chain seq x y z
N MET A 1 -13.18 -0.45 34.20
CA MET A 1 -12.74 -1.26 35.37
C MET A 1 -12.23 -2.58 34.86
N ARG A 2 -10.96 -2.90 35.12
CA ARG A 2 -10.36 -4.12 34.59
C ARG A 2 -10.82 -5.36 35.35
N ILE A 3 -10.75 -6.52 34.70
CA ILE A 3 -11.02 -7.81 35.36
C ILE A 3 -10.03 -8.01 36.53
N LEU A 4 -8.77 -7.65 36.34
CA LEU A 4 -7.74 -7.68 37.39
C LEU A 4 -8.16 -6.91 38.65
N ASP A 5 -8.69 -5.70 38.47
CA ASP A 5 -9.14 -4.86 39.60
C ASP A 5 -10.30 -5.52 40.36
N HIS A 6 -11.21 -6.19 39.64
CA HIS A 6 -12.30 -6.93 40.26
C HIS A 6 -11.79 -8.15 41.03
N LEU A 7 -10.89 -8.93 40.43
CA LEU A 7 -10.27 -10.10 41.06
C LEU A 7 -9.56 -9.71 42.36
N ILE A 8 -8.70 -8.67 42.33
CA ILE A 8 -8.01 -8.17 43.52
C ILE A 8 -9.00 -7.77 44.63
N ARG A 9 -10.08 -7.07 44.28
CA ARG A 9 -11.08 -6.64 45.26
C ARG A 9 -11.87 -7.80 45.83
N THR A 10 -12.24 -8.79 45.02
CA THR A 10 -12.99 -9.97 45.49
C THR A 10 -12.15 -10.80 46.45
N ILE A 11 -10.87 -11.03 46.14
CA ILE A 11 -9.93 -11.71 47.05
C ILE A 11 -9.81 -10.94 48.37
N ARG A 12 -9.51 -9.64 48.33
CA ARG A 12 -9.35 -8.81 49.54
C ARG A 12 -10.63 -8.74 50.37
N SER A 13 -11.79 -8.70 49.72
CA SER A 13 -13.09 -8.66 50.41
C SER A 13 -13.38 -9.92 51.23
N ALA A 14 -12.68 -11.03 50.99
CA ALA A 14 -12.80 -12.24 51.80
C ALA A 14 -12.42 -12.00 53.27
N ALA A 15 -11.54 -11.02 53.54
CA ALA A 15 -11.16 -10.65 54.91
C ALA A 15 -12.20 -9.81 55.65
N ASN A 16 -13.28 -9.37 54.97
CA ASN A 16 -14.35 -8.62 55.60
C ASN A 16 -15.04 -9.50 56.65
N HIS A 17 -15.10 -9.01 57.88
CA HIS A 17 -15.71 -9.71 59.01
C HIS A 17 -16.53 -8.72 59.85
N ASN A 18 -17.50 -9.23 60.60
CA ASN A 18 -18.18 -8.43 61.60
C ASN A 18 -17.39 -8.49 62.91
N ALA A 19 -16.74 -7.38 63.27
CA ALA A 19 -15.92 -7.26 64.49
C ALA A 19 -16.72 -7.49 65.79
N GLU A 20 -18.05 -7.36 65.76
CA GLU A 20 -18.92 -7.66 66.91
C GLU A 20 -19.22 -9.15 67.07
N ALA A 21 -18.96 -9.97 66.03
CA ALA A 21 -19.30 -11.39 66.00
C ALA A 21 -18.08 -12.31 65.85
N GLN A 22 -16.99 -11.85 65.24
CA GLN A 22 -15.83 -12.66 64.88
C GLN A 22 -14.53 -11.86 64.99
N ALA A 23 -13.44 -12.54 65.32
CA ALA A 23 -12.09 -11.96 65.21
C ALA A 23 -11.68 -11.81 63.74
N ALA A 24 -10.82 -10.83 63.47
CA ALA A 24 -10.26 -10.61 62.13
C ALA A 24 -9.49 -11.85 61.64
N PRO A 25 -9.68 -12.27 60.38
CA PRO A 25 -8.97 -13.43 59.85
C PRO A 25 -7.46 -13.16 59.76
N ALA A 26 -6.66 -14.12 60.18
CA ALA A 26 -5.21 -14.01 60.19
C ALA A 26 -4.60 -13.99 58.78
N CYS A 27 -5.23 -14.66 57.82
CA CYS A 27 -4.83 -14.70 56.41
C CYS A 27 -6.02 -15.01 55.51
N ILE A 28 -5.85 -14.81 54.20
CA ILE A 28 -6.74 -15.33 53.16
C ILE A 28 -6.07 -16.53 52.50
N LEU A 29 -6.74 -17.68 52.48
CA LEU A 29 -6.31 -18.87 51.75
C LEU A 29 -7.01 -18.91 50.39
N TRP A 30 -6.24 -19.10 49.32
CA TRP A 30 -6.71 -19.24 47.96
C TRP A 30 -6.30 -20.61 47.38
N PRO A 31 -7.14 -21.64 47.55
CA PRO A 31 -6.96 -22.95 46.91
C PRO A 31 -7.19 -22.86 45.39
N ASP A 32 -6.34 -23.52 44.60
CA ASP A 32 -6.50 -23.69 43.16
C ASP A 32 -6.03 -25.08 42.73
N HIS A 33 -6.90 -26.08 42.90
CA HIS A 33 -6.61 -27.48 42.60
C HIS A 33 -6.11 -27.70 41.16
N ASP A 34 -6.73 -27.05 40.19
CA ASP A 34 -6.46 -27.24 38.76
C ASP A 34 -5.36 -26.29 38.24
N ARG A 35 -4.80 -25.44 39.11
CA ARG A 35 -3.74 -24.46 38.77
C ARG A 35 -4.16 -23.48 37.67
N GLN A 36 -5.44 -23.18 37.58
CA GLN A 36 -5.98 -22.31 36.52
C GLN A 36 -5.41 -20.90 36.58
N TRP A 37 -5.12 -20.39 37.78
CA TRP A 37 -4.67 -19.01 37.98
C TRP A 37 -3.16 -18.84 37.90
N GLN A 38 -2.41 -19.93 37.72
CA GLN A 38 -0.95 -19.93 37.88
C GLN A 38 -0.24 -18.93 36.96
N SER A 39 -0.69 -18.76 35.72
CA SER A 39 -0.11 -17.80 34.76
C SER A 39 -0.34 -16.33 35.14
N ALA A 40 -1.40 -16.03 35.92
CA ALA A 40 -1.73 -14.68 36.36
C ALA A 40 -0.99 -14.23 37.62
N ILE A 41 -0.38 -15.15 38.37
CA ILE A 41 0.21 -14.89 39.68
C ILE A 41 1.29 -13.80 39.65
N PRO A 42 2.23 -13.76 38.67
CA PRO A 42 3.22 -12.69 38.62
C PRO A 42 2.60 -11.29 38.55
N ALA A 43 1.57 -11.10 37.71
CA ALA A 43 0.84 -9.83 37.59
C ALA A 43 0.09 -9.49 38.88
N LEU A 44 -0.53 -10.48 39.52
CA LEU A 44 -1.23 -10.32 40.80
C LEU A 44 -0.28 -9.99 41.95
N GLN A 45 0.91 -10.60 42.01
CA GLN A 45 1.93 -10.30 43.01
C GLN A 45 2.48 -8.88 42.83
N ALA A 46 2.61 -8.39 41.60
CA ALA A 46 2.97 -6.99 41.34
C ALA A 46 1.89 -6.02 41.89
N ALA A 47 0.61 -6.38 41.77
CA ALA A 47 -0.51 -5.56 42.24
C ALA A 47 -0.89 -5.76 43.73
N MET A 48 -0.48 -6.87 44.34
CA MET A 48 -0.77 -7.25 45.72
C MET A 48 0.53 -7.61 46.44
N PRO A 49 1.16 -6.67 47.15
CA PRO A 49 2.34 -6.92 47.98
C PRO A 49 2.16 -8.09 48.96
N GLU A 50 0.94 -8.23 49.50
CA GLU A 50 0.53 -9.24 50.48
C GLU A 50 0.27 -10.65 49.89
N LEU A 51 0.44 -10.87 48.58
CA LEU A 51 0.24 -12.19 47.94
C LEU A 51 1.52 -13.03 47.94
N PHE A 52 1.44 -14.21 48.55
CA PHE A 52 2.50 -15.22 48.61
C PHE A 52 2.03 -16.55 48.04
N VAL A 53 2.98 -17.32 47.51
CA VAL A 53 2.70 -18.56 46.76
C VAL A 53 3.30 -19.76 47.48
N LEU A 54 2.51 -20.82 47.63
CA LEU A 54 3.03 -22.12 48.06
C LEU A 54 3.88 -22.73 46.95
N GLY A 55 5.15 -23.02 47.23
CA GLY A 55 6.08 -23.62 46.26
C GLY A 55 7.48 -23.86 46.81
N THR A 56 8.45 -23.95 45.90
CA THR A 56 9.88 -24.01 46.24
C THR A 56 10.31 -22.69 46.86
N TYR A 57 11.22 -22.73 47.84
CA TYR A 57 11.71 -21.54 48.54
C TYR A 57 12.39 -20.56 47.59
N ASP A 58 11.74 -19.43 47.33
CA ASP A 58 12.21 -18.26 46.58
C ASP A 58 11.54 -16.99 47.15
N PRO A 59 12.11 -16.40 48.21
CA PRO A 59 11.56 -15.21 48.85
C PRO A 59 11.44 -14.00 47.93
N ALA A 60 12.33 -13.86 46.95
CA ALA A 60 12.30 -12.75 46.00
C ALA A 60 11.05 -12.80 45.11
N ALA A 61 10.65 -14.01 44.69
CA ALA A 61 9.38 -14.25 44.01
C ALA A 61 8.18 -14.40 44.98
N ARG A 62 8.36 -14.11 46.28
CA ARG A 62 7.37 -14.31 47.34
C ARG A 62 6.76 -15.72 47.34
N THR A 63 7.59 -16.72 47.03
CA THR A 63 7.20 -18.12 46.90
C THR A 63 7.96 -18.97 47.91
N GLY A 64 7.29 -19.92 48.55
CA GLY A 64 7.98 -20.83 49.45
C GLY A 64 7.12 -21.92 50.07
N PRO A 65 7.75 -22.85 50.82
CA PRO A 65 7.05 -23.98 51.39
C PRO A 65 6.10 -23.53 52.50
N ALA A 66 5.15 -24.41 52.89
CA ALA A 66 4.16 -24.13 53.93
C ALA A 66 4.75 -23.60 55.25
N ILE A 67 5.93 -24.09 55.65
CA ILE A 67 6.61 -23.61 56.86
C ILE A 67 7.08 -22.15 56.73
N TRP A 68 7.53 -21.75 55.54
CA TRP A 68 7.94 -20.39 55.27
C TRP A 68 6.74 -19.43 55.24
N LEU A 69 5.63 -19.84 54.62
CA LEU A 69 4.38 -19.06 54.66
C LEU A 69 3.89 -18.83 56.10
N ARG A 70 4.13 -19.79 57.01
CA ARG A 70 3.88 -19.58 58.44
C ARG A 70 4.80 -18.57 59.10
N CYS A 71 6.07 -18.50 58.70
CA CYS A 71 6.99 -17.46 59.16
C CYS A 71 6.53 -16.07 58.68
N VAL A 72 6.08 -15.96 57.43
CA VAL A 72 5.48 -14.73 56.87
C VAL A 72 4.26 -14.32 57.71
N LEU A 73 3.34 -15.25 58.00
CA LEU A 73 2.17 -14.98 58.85
C LEU A 73 2.54 -14.50 60.26
N ALA A 74 3.63 -15.05 60.83
CA ALA A 74 4.10 -14.70 62.16
C ALA A 74 4.91 -13.39 62.19
N GLY A 75 5.15 -12.74 61.04
CA GLY A 75 6.00 -11.55 60.94
C GLY A 75 7.48 -11.82 61.23
N MET A 76 7.95 -13.05 61.03
CA MET A 76 9.31 -13.50 61.33
C MET A 76 10.23 -13.47 60.11
N THR A 77 9.89 -12.69 59.09
CA THR A 77 10.64 -12.56 57.84
C THR A 77 11.11 -11.12 57.69
N ASP A 78 12.37 -10.86 58.01
CA ASP A 78 12.97 -9.50 58.04
C ASP A 78 13.06 -8.84 56.65
N GLU A 79 12.89 -9.61 55.57
CA GLU A 79 13.05 -9.17 54.17
C GLU A 79 11.73 -8.74 53.50
N LEU A 80 10.58 -8.83 54.19
CA LEU A 80 9.25 -8.66 53.56
C LEU A 80 8.37 -7.66 54.32
N ASP A 81 8.13 -6.49 53.70
CA ASP A 81 7.20 -5.48 54.22
C ASP A 81 5.75 -5.80 53.83
N LEU A 82 4.95 -6.27 54.78
CA LEU A 82 3.50 -6.43 54.61
C LEU A 82 2.79 -5.06 54.72
N PRO A 83 1.85 -4.74 53.81
CA PRO A 83 1.08 -3.51 53.91
C PRO A 83 0.28 -3.44 55.23
N PRO A 84 0.33 -2.31 55.95
CA PRO A 84 -0.39 -2.18 57.21
C PRO A 84 -1.90 -2.35 56.99
N GLY A 85 -2.54 -3.16 57.84
CA GLY A 85 -3.98 -3.39 57.81
C GLY A 85 -4.47 -4.39 56.74
N LYS A 86 -3.58 -5.09 56.03
CA LYS A 86 -3.96 -6.15 55.08
C LYS A 86 -3.42 -7.52 55.54
N PRO A 87 -4.26 -8.53 55.74
CA PRO A 87 -3.78 -9.87 56.07
C PRO A 87 -3.06 -10.49 54.85
N PRO A 88 -2.04 -11.34 55.06
CA PRO A 88 -1.38 -12.04 53.97
C PRO A 88 -2.34 -12.95 53.21
N ILE A 89 -2.15 -13.05 51.90
CA ILE A 89 -2.90 -13.90 50.99
C ILE A 89 -1.99 -15.05 50.56
N PHE A 90 -2.42 -16.29 50.77
CA PHE A 90 -1.68 -17.48 50.38
C PHE A 90 -2.37 -18.17 49.21
N TYR A 91 -1.76 -18.08 48.02
CA TYR A 91 -2.16 -18.83 46.84
C TYR A 91 -1.55 -20.24 46.88
N LEU A 92 -2.41 -21.25 46.74
CA LEU A 92 -2.09 -22.65 46.95
C LEU A 92 -2.33 -23.46 45.65
N PRO A 93 -1.39 -23.41 44.69
CA PRO A 93 -1.54 -24.12 43.42
C PRO A 93 -1.52 -25.65 43.65
N GLY A 94 -2.48 -26.35 43.05
CA GLY A 94 -2.61 -27.79 43.19
C GLY A 94 -3.24 -28.23 44.51
N VAL A 95 -3.79 -27.31 45.31
CA VAL A 95 -4.44 -27.61 46.60
C VAL A 95 -5.92 -27.27 46.49
N SER A 96 -6.78 -28.21 46.85
CA SER A 96 -8.22 -27.97 46.98
C SER A 96 -8.58 -27.55 48.41
N ARG A 97 -9.77 -26.96 48.57
CA ARG A 97 -10.34 -26.76 49.91
C ARG A 97 -10.44 -28.06 50.73
N GLN A 98 -10.72 -29.20 50.10
CA GLN A 98 -10.89 -30.48 50.81
C GLN A 98 -9.57 -30.95 51.43
N ASP A 99 -8.45 -30.73 50.73
CA ASP A 99 -7.12 -31.10 51.21
C ASP A 99 -6.75 -30.38 52.51
N LEU A 100 -7.24 -29.15 52.70
CA LEU A 100 -7.07 -28.38 53.93
C LEU A 100 -8.01 -28.85 55.05
N ARG A 101 -9.25 -29.24 54.73
CA ARG A 101 -10.27 -29.63 55.73
C ARG A 101 -10.05 -31.03 56.29
N ALA A 102 -9.57 -31.96 55.47
CA ALA A 102 -9.36 -33.34 55.87
C ALA A 102 -8.04 -33.50 56.64
N VAL A 103 -7.99 -33.02 57.90
CA VAL A 103 -6.75 -32.94 58.70
C VAL A 103 -6.03 -34.29 58.85
N GLU A 104 -6.78 -35.40 58.93
CA GLU A 104 -6.22 -36.76 59.06
C GLU A 104 -5.53 -37.25 57.77
N SER A 105 -6.01 -36.82 56.61
CA SER A 105 -5.46 -37.19 55.28
C SER A 105 -4.77 -36.01 54.57
N CYS A 106 -4.48 -34.93 55.29
CA CYS A 106 -3.89 -33.71 54.73
C CYS A 106 -2.45 -34.00 54.24
N PRO A 107 -2.10 -33.67 52.99
CA PRO A 107 -0.76 -33.92 52.46
C PRO A 107 0.34 -33.30 53.34
N PRO A 108 1.47 -34.00 53.57
CA PRO A 108 2.54 -33.51 54.46
C PRO A 108 3.06 -32.11 54.11
N ALA A 109 3.11 -31.78 52.80
CA ALA A 109 3.61 -30.51 52.30
C ALA A 109 2.76 -29.29 52.71
N ILE A 110 1.46 -29.47 52.98
CA ILE A 110 0.53 -28.39 53.35
C ILE A 110 -0.02 -28.51 54.76
N LYS A 111 0.26 -29.62 55.46
CA LYS A 111 -0.15 -29.86 56.85
C LYS A 111 0.14 -28.69 57.80
N PRO A 112 1.27 -27.95 57.70
CA PRO A 112 1.51 -26.78 58.55
C PRO A 112 0.45 -25.67 58.39
N LEU A 113 -0.18 -25.56 57.21
CA LEU A 113 -1.23 -24.57 56.91
C LEU A 113 -2.64 -25.05 57.29
N ALA A 114 -2.82 -26.32 57.64
CA ALA A 114 -4.15 -26.91 57.85
C ALA A 114 -4.95 -26.20 58.95
N GLU A 115 -4.30 -25.69 59.99
CA GLU A 115 -4.96 -24.92 61.04
C GLU A 115 -5.59 -23.61 60.53
N LEU A 116 -5.03 -23.03 59.46
CA LEU A 116 -5.41 -21.70 58.96
C LEU A 116 -6.83 -21.68 58.42
N GLN A 117 -7.46 -22.84 58.19
CA GLN A 117 -8.88 -22.93 57.91
C GLN A 117 -9.76 -22.40 59.06
N TYR A 118 -9.25 -22.39 60.28
CA TYR A 118 -9.96 -21.95 61.49
C TYR A 118 -9.63 -20.51 61.87
N ARG A 119 -8.38 -20.07 61.65
CA ARG A 119 -7.89 -18.72 62.00
C ARG A 119 -7.90 -17.73 60.83
N GLY A 120 -7.83 -18.23 59.61
CA GLY A 120 -7.94 -17.46 58.38
C GLY A 120 -9.31 -17.63 57.74
N VAL A 121 -9.41 -17.18 56.49
CA VAL A 121 -10.62 -17.31 55.67
C VAL A 121 -10.25 -17.89 54.31
N ILE A 122 -11.07 -18.81 53.78
CA ILE A 122 -10.90 -19.37 52.44
C ILE A 122 -11.66 -18.51 51.44
N TRP A 123 -10.97 -17.93 50.46
CA TRP A 123 -11.62 -17.27 49.34
C TRP A 123 -12.32 -18.31 48.47
N SER A 124 -13.65 -18.38 48.61
CA SER A 124 -14.49 -19.37 47.95
C SER A 124 -15.81 -18.75 47.52
N GLN A 125 -16.53 -19.44 46.63
CA GLN A 125 -17.87 -19.06 46.22
C GLN A 125 -18.87 -19.23 47.38
N VAL A 126 -20.06 -18.63 47.27
CA VAL A 126 -21.15 -18.78 48.26
C VAL A 126 -21.53 -20.26 48.50
N ASN A 127 -21.41 -21.10 47.47
CA ASN A 127 -21.65 -22.54 47.53
C ASN A 127 -20.46 -23.36 48.06
N ALA A 128 -19.45 -22.70 48.64
CA ALA A 128 -18.24 -23.29 49.20
C ALA A 128 -17.24 -23.91 48.19
N LYS A 129 -17.46 -23.80 46.87
CA LYS A 129 -16.52 -24.25 45.83
C LYS A 129 -15.40 -23.23 45.59
N ASP A 130 -14.28 -23.71 45.06
CA ASP A 130 -13.14 -22.89 44.67
C ASP A 130 -13.51 -21.99 43.47
N TRP A 131 -12.85 -20.83 43.35
CA TRP A 131 -13.04 -19.94 42.21
C TRP A 131 -12.22 -20.42 41.02
N THR A 132 -12.87 -20.95 39.99
CA THR A 132 -12.27 -21.16 38.66
C THR A 132 -12.33 -19.86 37.84
N ILE A 133 -11.55 -19.75 36.76
CA ILE A 133 -11.63 -18.57 35.87
C ILE A 133 -13.05 -18.43 35.33
N LEU A 134 -13.65 -19.55 34.88
CA LEU A 134 -15.02 -19.59 34.39
C LEU A 134 -16.03 -19.11 35.45
N ALA A 135 -15.87 -19.57 36.70
CA ALA A 135 -16.75 -19.14 37.79
C ALA A 135 -16.64 -17.64 38.07
N LEU A 136 -15.42 -17.08 38.05
CA LEU A 136 -15.20 -15.64 38.23
C LEU A 136 -15.94 -14.83 37.17
N LEU A 137 -15.87 -15.25 35.90
CA LEU A 137 -16.54 -14.54 34.81
C LEU A 137 -18.07 -14.67 34.89
N MET A 138 -18.59 -15.88 35.11
CA MET A 138 -20.03 -16.16 35.00
C MET A 138 -20.87 -15.86 36.25
N SER A 139 -20.30 -16.02 37.45
CA SER A 139 -21.11 -15.95 38.68
C SER A 139 -21.69 -14.56 38.89
N LYS A 140 -23.01 -14.47 39.12
CA LYS A 140 -23.67 -13.23 39.55
C LYS A 140 -23.44 -12.91 41.03
N GLN A 141 -22.98 -13.89 41.80
CA GLN A 141 -22.73 -13.77 43.24
C GLN A 141 -21.22 -13.75 43.48
N GLY A 142 -20.65 -12.54 43.52
CA GLY A 142 -19.21 -12.33 43.75
C GLY A 142 -18.31 -12.46 42.51
N GLY A 143 -18.87 -12.80 41.34
CA GLY A 143 -18.18 -12.75 40.05
C GLY A 143 -18.67 -11.59 39.16
N LEU A 144 -18.37 -11.66 37.86
CA LEU A 144 -18.65 -10.59 36.89
C LEU A 144 -20.03 -10.68 36.22
N GLY A 145 -20.71 -11.84 36.29
CA GLY A 145 -22.02 -12.06 35.69
C GLY A 145 -22.04 -11.98 34.16
N LEU A 146 -20.92 -12.32 33.50
CA LEU A 146 -20.77 -12.35 32.04
C LEU A 146 -21.41 -13.61 31.43
N ASP A 147 -21.77 -13.51 30.15
CA ASP A 147 -22.25 -14.65 29.38
C ASP A 147 -21.05 -15.36 28.75
N VAL A 148 -20.74 -16.58 29.20
CA VAL A 148 -19.56 -17.36 28.77
C VAL A 148 -19.98 -18.76 28.38
N ALA A 149 -19.53 -19.23 27.22
CA ALA A 149 -19.71 -20.60 26.78
C ALA A 149 -18.98 -21.58 27.73
N GLN A 150 -19.61 -22.73 27.98
CA GLN A 150 -19.17 -23.66 29.05
C GLN A 150 -18.49 -24.92 28.51
N ASP A 151 -18.32 -25.03 27.20
CA ASP A 151 -17.66 -26.14 26.52
C ASP A 151 -16.14 -26.16 26.84
N ASN A 152 -15.52 -27.30 26.53
CA ASN A 152 -14.10 -27.52 26.87
C ASN A 152 -13.15 -26.68 26.03
N GLU A 153 -13.52 -26.26 24.81
CA GLU A 153 -12.67 -25.43 23.96
C GLU A 153 -12.60 -24.02 24.52
N THR A 154 -13.75 -23.45 24.88
CA THR A 154 -13.85 -22.14 25.54
C THR A 154 -13.05 -22.10 26.84
N ARG A 155 -13.14 -23.16 27.67
CA ARG A 155 -12.36 -23.24 28.92
C ARG A 155 -10.85 -23.19 28.69
N LYS A 156 -10.35 -23.87 27.66
CA LYS A 156 -8.93 -23.89 27.32
C LYS A 156 -8.47 -22.54 26.77
N ALA A 157 -9.21 -21.98 25.81
CA ALA A 157 -8.89 -20.68 25.21
C ALA A 157 -8.87 -19.57 26.26
N MET A 158 -9.84 -19.57 27.18
CA MET A 158 -9.90 -18.64 28.31
C MET A 158 -8.68 -18.75 29.24
N GLN A 159 -8.21 -19.97 29.53
CA GLN A 159 -7.03 -20.17 30.37
C GLN A 159 -5.74 -19.70 29.68
N MET A 160 -5.61 -19.94 28.38
CA MET A 160 -4.47 -19.47 27.57
C MET A 160 -4.45 -17.94 27.50
N ALA A 161 -5.60 -17.32 27.30
CA ALA A 161 -5.76 -15.86 27.21
C ALA A 161 -5.75 -15.16 28.57
N LEU A 162 -5.59 -15.86 29.70
CA LEU A 162 -5.83 -15.32 31.04
C LEU A 162 -5.08 -14.01 31.31
N THR A 163 -3.80 -13.92 30.93
CA THR A 163 -3.00 -12.72 31.16
C THR A 163 -3.57 -11.50 30.45
N HIS A 164 -3.96 -11.64 29.18
CA HIS A 164 -4.58 -10.58 28.39
C HIS A 164 -5.99 -10.27 28.89
N LEU A 165 -6.77 -11.30 29.20
CA LEU A 165 -8.12 -11.19 29.73
C LEU A 165 -8.17 -10.39 31.03
N LEU A 166 -7.17 -10.51 31.91
CA LEU A 166 -7.14 -9.76 33.16
C LEU A 166 -7.00 -8.25 32.96
N ASP A 167 -6.36 -7.82 31.87
CA ASP A 167 -6.23 -6.40 31.52
C ASP A 167 -7.45 -5.83 30.80
N GLU A 168 -8.37 -6.68 30.33
CA GLU A 168 -9.60 -6.24 29.67
C GLU A 168 -10.55 -5.49 30.60
N GLU A 169 -11.26 -4.51 30.03
CA GLU A 169 -12.30 -3.79 30.73
C GLU A 169 -13.61 -4.58 30.74
N VAL A 170 -14.16 -4.81 31.95
CA VAL A 170 -15.44 -5.51 32.14
C VAL A 170 -16.57 -4.90 31.30
N ALA A 171 -16.56 -3.58 31.09
CA ALA A 171 -17.57 -2.89 30.31
C ALA A 171 -17.59 -3.32 28.83
N LEU A 172 -16.44 -3.68 28.26
CA LEU A 172 -16.31 -4.10 26.86
C LEU A 172 -16.82 -5.53 26.61
N LEU A 173 -16.94 -6.32 27.68
CA LEU A 173 -17.39 -7.71 27.63
C LEU A 173 -18.86 -7.88 28.02
N ARG A 174 -19.44 -6.91 28.72
CA ARG A 174 -20.86 -6.95 29.11
C ARG A 174 -21.77 -6.95 27.90
N GLY A 175 -22.74 -7.86 27.89
CA GLY A 175 -23.72 -8.00 26.81
C GLY A 175 -23.23 -8.79 25.59
N LYS A 176 -21.98 -9.29 25.63
CA LYS A 176 -21.43 -10.20 24.61
C LYS A 176 -21.48 -11.64 25.11
N HIS A 177 -21.66 -12.58 24.18
CA HIS A 177 -21.42 -13.99 24.42
C HIS A 177 -19.93 -14.27 24.24
N LEU A 178 -19.25 -14.76 25.29
CA LEU A 178 -17.82 -15.04 25.28
C LEU A 178 -17.57 -16.53 25.05
N ASP A 179 -16.96 -16.87 23.93
CA ASP A 179 -16.63 -18.24 23.51
C ASP A 179 -15.13 -18.39 23.21
N ALA A 180 -14.72 -19.57 22.74
CA ALA A 180 -13.33 -19.86 22.39
C ALA A 180 -12.76 -18.85 21.37
N GLU A 181 -13.54 -18.44 20.38
CA GLU A 181 -13.15 -17.45 19.36
C GLU A 181 -12.84 -16.10 20.00
N THR A 182 -13.71 -15.65 20.91
CA THR A 182 -13.54 -14.38 21.62
C THR A 182 -12.22 -14.37 22.40
N PHE A 183 -11.90 -15.43 23.13
CA PHE A 183 -10.67 -15.51 23.91
C PHE A 183 -9.40 -15.65 23.05
N ASN A 184 -9.46 -16.41 21.95
CA ASN A 184 -8.34 -16.52 21.02
C ASN A 184 -8.05 -15.17 20.32
N THR A 185 -9.07 -14.38 20.03
CA THR A 185 -8.92 -13.06 19.39
C THR A 185 -8.17 -12.06 20.29
N LEU A 186 -8.27 -12.19 21.61
CA LEU A 186 -7.47 -11.37 22.54
C LEU A 186 -5.96 -11.60 22.39
N LEU A 187 -5.55 -12.75 21.85
CA LEU A 187 -4.14 -13.10 21.63
C LEU A 187 -3.63 -12.70 20.24
N THR A 188 -4.49 -12.68 19.22
CA THR A 188 -4.04 -12.51 17.81
C THR A 188 -4.51 -11.20 17.16
N GLY A 189 -5.48 -10.47 17.72
CA GLY A 189 -5.91 -9.15 17.22
C GLY A 189 -6.61 -9.17 15.85
N ASP A 190 -5.87 -9.36 14.74
CA ASP A 190 -6.39 -9.42 13.35
C ASP A 190 -5.99 -10.75 12.68
N PRO A 191 -6.90 -11.75 12.68
CA PRO A 191 -6.61 -13.09 12.15
C PRO A 191 -6.25 -13.13 10.66
N ILE A 192 -6.78 -12.20 9.84
CA ILE A 192 -6.49 -12.17 8.40
C ILE A 192 -5.09 -11.63 8.16
N ARG A 193 -4.74 -10.53 8.84
CA ARG A 193 -3.39 -9.96 8.76
C ARG A 193 -2.36 -10.98 9.21
N ASP A 194 -2.62 -11.63 10.35
CA ASP A 194 -1.73 -12.60 10.95
C ASP A 194 -1.52 -13.83 10.04
N LEU A 195 -2.58 -14.29 9.37
CA LEU A 195 -2.47 -15.34 8.35
C LEU A 195 -1.60 -14.92 7.15
N LEU A 196 -1.80 -13.71 6.62
CA LEU A 196 -0.99 -13.22 5.50
C LEU A 196 0.48 -13.04 5.92
N THR A 197 0.73 -12.56 7.15
CA THR A 197 2.07 -12.47 7.72
C THR A 197 2.69 -13.85 7.91
N TRP A 198 1.92 -14.84 8.37
CA TRP A 198 2.39 -16.21 8.47
C TRP A 198 2.70 -16.81 7.09
N LEU A 199 1.88 -16.59 6.07
CA LEU A 199 2.17 -17.03 4.70
C LEU A 199 3.43 -16.37 4.10
N ASP A 200 3.73 -15.13 4.50
CA ASP A 200 4.94 -14.43 4.06
C ASP A 200 6.20 -14.91 4.81
N GLN A 201 6.11 -15.12 6.11
CA GLN A 201 7.27 -15.37 6.97
C GLN A 201 7.53 -16.85 7.28
N GLY A 202 6.50 -17.68 7.23
CA GLY A 202 6.56 -19.10 7.51
C GLY A 202 6.95 -19.41 8.96
N ASP A 203 7.94 -20.30 9.13
CA ASP A 203 8.52 -20.64 10.44
C ASP A 203 8.98 -19.43 11.26
N GLY A 204 9.38 -18.33 10.61
CA GLY A 204 9.75 -17.09 11.29
C GLY A 204 8.61 -16.50 12.11
N TYR A 205 7.37 -16.57 11.61
CA TYR A 205 6.18 -16.14 12.35
C TYR A 205 5.95 -17.02 13.57
N ARG A 206 6.07 -18.35 13.43
CA ARG A 206 5.93 -19.27 14.57
C ARG A 206 6.96 -19.03 15.66
N GLN A 207 8.21 -18.73 15.29
CA GLN A 207 9.29 -18.46 16.25
C GLN A 207 9.13 -17.13 16.97
N ALA A 208 8.45 -16.16 16.36
CA ALA A 208 8.19 -14.85 16.93
C ALA A 208 7.03 -14.82 17.94
N HIS A 209 6.21 -15.88 17.99
CA HIS A 209 5.04 -15.97 18.86
C HIS A 209 5.24 -17.03 19.95
N THR A 210 4.58 -16.80 21.09
CA THR A 210 4.51 -17.76 22.19
C THR A 210 3.73 -19.01 21.78
N PRO A 211 3.93 -20.15 22.47
CA PRO A 211 3.13 -21.36 22.23
C PRO A 211 1.62 -21.13 22.32
N GLU A 212 1.19 -20.25 23.22
CA GLU A 212 -0.21 -19.89 23.44
C GLU A 212 -0.78 -19.11 22.26
N GLU A 213 -0.08 -18.07 21.79
CA GLU A 213 -0.46 -17.27 20.61
C GLU A 213 -0.48 -18.14 19.33
N TRP A 214 0.51 -19.02 19.13
CA TRP A 214 0.52 -19.95 18.01
C TRP A 214 -0.69 -20.90 18.03
N SER A 215 -1.02 -21.45 19.21
CA SER A 215 -2.17 -22.34 19.34
C SER A 215 -3.50 -21.61 19.12
N ALA A 216 -3.61 -20.34 19.54
CA ALA A 216 -4.78 -19.51 19.27
C ALA A 216 -4.92 -19.20 17.77
N PHE A 217 -3.83 -18.85 17.10
CA PHE A 217 -3.78 -18.65 15.65
C PHE A 217 -4.24 -19.89 14.87
N VAL A 218 -3.72 -21.07 15.23
CA VAL A 218 -4.13 -22.36 14.63
C VAL A 218 -5.63 -22.61 14.83
N ALA A 219 -6.16 -22.34 16.03
CA ALA A 219 -7.59 -22.53 16.32
C ALA A 219 -8.49 -21.59 15.50
N LEU A 220 -8.08 -20.33 15.32
CA LEU A 220 -8.80 -19.36 14.50
C LEU A 220 -8.78 -19.75 13.01
N CYS A 221 -7.64 -20.22 12.49
CA CYS A 221 -7.56 -20.71 11.11
C CYS A 221 -8.50 -21.92 10.87
N LYS A 222 -8.58 -22.84 11.83
CA LYS A 222 -9.50 -23.99 11.74
C LYS A 222 -10.97 -23.53 11.71
N THR A 223 -11.32 -22.60 12.59
CA THR A 223 -12.69 -22.13 12.78
C THR A 223 -13.17 -21.33 11.57
N HIS A 224 -12.38 -20.35 11.12
CA HIS A 224 -12.81 -19.43 10.06
C HIS A 224 -12.50 -19.91 8.65
N LEU A 225 -11.45 -20.71 8.45
CA LEU A 225 -10.92 -21.03 7.14
C LEU A 225 -10.93 -22.53 6.81
N ALA A 226 -11.38 -23.37 7.75
CA ALA A 226 -11.30 -24.82 7.66
C ALA A 226 -9.88 -25.27 7.23
N PHE A 227 -8.88 -24.69 7.89
CA PHE A 227 -7.46 -24.86 7.56
C PHE A 227 -6.62 -25.00 8.83
N ASP A 228 -5.75 -26.00 8.85
CA ASP A 228 -4.82 -26.25 9.95
C ASP A 228 -3.38 -25.90 9.54
N PRO A 229 -2.89 -24.68 9.85
CA PRO A 229 -1.53 -24.27 9.47
C PRO A 229 -0.43 -25.14 10.09
N ALA A 230 -0.70 -25.82 11.22
CA ALA A 230 0.28 -26.68 11.88
C ALA A 230 0.44 -28.04 11.19
N ASN A 231 -0.63 -28.58 10.58
CA ASN A 231 -0.63 -29.90 9.95
C ASN A 231 -0.57 -29.85 8.41
N GLU A 232 -1.24 -28.88 7.79
CA GLU A 232 -1.31 -28.74 6.32
C GLU A 232 -0.13 -27.92 5.76
N GLY A 233 0.43 -27.00 6.56
CA GLY A 233 1.61 -26.22 6.22
C GLY A 233 1.38 -25.08 5.20
N GLU A 234 2.45 -24.33 4.93
CA GLU A 234 2.42 -23.08 4.15
C GLU A 234 1.91 -23.26 2.72
N LEU A 235 2.34 -24.32 2.03
CA LEU A 235 1.97 -24.55 0.62
C LEU A 235 0.46 -24.82 0.44
N ALA A 236 -0.16 -25.50 1.40
CA ALA A 236 -1.60 -25.73 1.38
C ALA A 236 -2.36 -24.42 1.64
N GLY A 237 -1.89 -23.59 2.58
CA GLY A 237 -2.46 -22.27 2.84
C GLY A 237 -2.33 -21.34 1.62
N ALA A 238 -1.17 -21.32 0.98
CA ALA A 238 -0.92 -20.58 -0.26
C ALA A 238 -1.83 -21.03 -1.42
N ALA A 239 -2.02 -22.34 -1.59
CA ALA A 239 -2.95 -22.85 -2.61
C ALA A 239 -4.40 -22.42 -2.33
N LYS A 240 -4.85 -22.43 -1.06
CA LYS A 240 -6.18 -21.94 -0.67
C LYS A 240 -6.31 -20.42 -0.87
N LEU A 241 -5.26 -19.66 -0.60
CA LEU A 241 -5.19 -18.22 -0.86
C LEU A 241 -5.39 -17.92 -2.36
N ALA A 242 -4.63 -18.57 -3.24
CA ALA A 242 -4.75 -18.38 -4.69
C ALA A 242 -6.09 -18.85 -5.26
N ALA A 243 -6.69 -19.90 -4.68
CA ALA A 243 -8.03 -20.35 -5.07
C ALA A 243 -9.13 -19.34 -4.66
N GLY A 244 -8.92 -18.56 -3.58
CA GLY A 244 -9.85 -17.49 -3.17
C GLY A 244 -11.28 -17.97 -2.87
N ALA A 245 -11.46 -19.25 -2.54
CA ALA A 245 -12.77 -19.88 -2.43
C ALA A 245 -13.35 -19.80 -1.01
N GLY A 246 -14.66 -19.58 -0.91
CA GLY A 246 -15.37 -19.53 0.37
C GLY A 246 -14.78 -18.45 1.30
N PRO A 247 -14.39 -18.78 2.54
CA PRO A 247 -13.90 -17.80 3.50
C PRO A 247 -12.52 -17.22 3.13
N TRP A 248 -11.78 -17.87 2.22
CA TRP A 248 -10.50 -17.36 1.71
C TRP A 248 -10.64 -16.16 0.77
N ARG A 249 -11.85 -15.86 0.28
CA ARG A 249 -12.09 -14.69 -0.58
C ARG A 249 -11.71 -13.38 0.12
N ALA A 250 -12.11 -13.22 1.37
CA ALA A 250 -11.79 -12.01 2.15
C ALA A 250 -10.28 -11.89 2.42
N VAL A 251 -9.59 -13.03 2.59
CA VAL A 251 -8.12 -13.06 2.75
C VAL A 251 -7.43 -12.65 1.45
N TRP A 252 -7.90 -13.15 0.31
CA TRP A 252 -7.40 -12.77 -1.01
C TRP A 252 -7.63 -11.29 -1.31
N GLU A 253 -8.84 -10.78 -1.07
CA GLU A 253 -9.17 -9.36 -1.23
C GLU A 253 -8.24 -8.48 -0.37
N ARG A 254 -8.02 -8.85 0.90
CA ARG A 254 -7.07 -8.16 1.79
C ARG A 254 -5.64 -8.18 1.25
N TYR A 255 -5.20 -9.30 0.68
CA TYR A 255 -3.88 -9.37 0.04
C TYR A 255 -3.80 -8.43 -1.18
N CYS A 256 -4.84 -8.39 -2.02
CA CYS A 256 -4.90 -7.50 -3.19
C CYS A 256 -4.88 -6.01 -2.85
N GLU A 257 -5.38 -5.60 -1.67
CA GLU A 257 -5.31 -4.19 -1.21
C GLU A 257 -3.86 -3.71 -1.02
N ALA A 258 -2.94 -4.58 -0.57
CA ALA A 258 -1.57 -4.19 -0.24
C ALA A 258 -0.55 -5.33 -0.48
N PRO A 259 -0.40 -5.85 -1.72
CA PRO A 259 0.38 -7.05 -1.99
C PRO A 259 1.88 -6.87 -1.71
N ARG A 260 2.38 -5.63 -1.86
CA ARG A 260 3.80 -5.29 -1.58
C ARG A 260 4.20 -5.43 -0.11
N ARG A 261 3.24 -5.54 0.82
CA ARG A 261 3.53 -5.84 2.24
C ARG A 261 3.96 -7.29 2.47
N TYR A 262 3.66 -8.18 1.54
CA TYR A 262 3.90 -9.62 1.66
C TYR A 262 4.77 -10.12 0.47
N PRO A 263 6.04 -9.68 0.38
CA PRO A 263 6.88 -9.87 -0.80
C PRO A 263 7.22 -11.35 -1.10
N ARG A 264 7.10 -12.26 -0.13
CA ARG A 264 7.40 -13.69 -0.32
C ARG A 264 6.20 -14.50 -0.80
N VAL A 265 4.98 -13.96 -0.67
CA VAL A 265 3.74 -14.64 -1.08
C VAL A 265 3.74 -15.00 -2.58
N PRO A 266 4.10 -14.12 -3.54
CA PRO A 266 4.17 -14.50 -4.95
C PRO A 266 5.09 -15.71 -5.22
N ALA A 267 6.26 -15.75 -4.58
CA ALA A 267 7.20 -16.86 -4.73
C ALA A 267 6.66 -18.16 -4.09
N LEU A 268 5.91 -18.04 -2.99
CA LEU A 268 5.24 -19.18 -2.37
C LEU A 268 4.12 -19.72 -3.28
N LEU A 269 3.29 -18.86 -3.84
CA LEU A 269 2.21 -19.23 -4.77
C LEU A 269 2.73 -19.96 -6.01
N ARG A 270 3.89 -19.54 -6.56
CA ARG A 270 4.56 -20.22 -7.69
C ARG A 270 4.95 -21.66 -7.40
N ARG A 271 5.20 -22.01 -6.13
CA ARG A 271 5.55 -23.36 -5.70
C ARG A 271 4.33 -24.26 -5.55
N CYS A 272 3.13 -23.69 -5.49
CA CYS A 272 1.89 -24.46 -5.43
C CYS A 272 1.56 -25.05 -6.81
N ALA A 273 0.93 -26.23 -6.81
CA ALA A 273 0.40 -26.80 -8.03
C ALA A 273 -0.88 -26.04 -8.43
N MET A 274 -0.80 -25.31 -9.54
CA MET A 274 -1.97 -24.66 -10.14
C MET A 274 -2.93 -25.73 -10.70
N PRO A 275 -4.26 -25.57 -10.52
CA PRO A 275 -5.23 -26.40 -11.23
C PRO A 275 -4.98 -26.36 -12.75
N PRO A 276 -5.17 -27.48 -13.48
CA PRO A 276 -4.99 -27.49 -14.92
C PRO A 276 -5.99 -26.53 -15.58
N ALA A 277 -5.49 -25.70 -16.50
CA ALA A 277 -6.33 -24.76 -17.22
C ALA A 277 -7.27 -25.51 -18.18
N GLU A 278 -8.57 -25.34 -17.98
CA GLU A 278 -9.65 -25.83 -18.85
C GLU A 278 -10.23 -24.72 -19.73
N LEU A 279 -11.19 -25.06 -20.60
CA LEU A 279 -11.83 -24.14 -21.55
C LEU A 279 -12.46 -22.89 -20.89
N PHE A 280 -12.89 -22.99 -19.64
CA PHE A 280 -13.52 -21.90 -18.88
C PHE A 280 -12.56 -21.21 -17.90
N SER A 281 -11.25 -21.38 -18.07
CA SER A 281 -10.24 -20.72 -17.25
C SER A 281 -10.16 -19.22 -17.57
N ASP A 282 -10.36 -18.40 -16.55
CA ASP A 282 -10.44 -16.96 -16.67
C ASP A 282 -9.87 -16.25 -15.43
N THR A 283 -10.00 -14.92 -15.38
CA THR A 283 -9.51 -14.12 -14.25
C THR A 283 -10.25 -14.42 -12.93
N VAL A 284 -11.43 -15.03 -12.96
CA VAL A 284 -12.20 -15.36 -11.75
C VAL A 284 -11.72 -16.69 -11.15
N THR A 285 -11.48 -17.66 -12.01
CA THR A 285 -11.09 -19.02 -11.61
C THR A 285 -9.58 -19.17 -11.41
N HIS A 286 -8.77 -18.49 -12.22
CA HIS A 286 -7.32 -18.62 -12.26
C HIS A 286 -6.56 -17.32 -11.97
N GLY A 287 -7.26 -16.19 -11.81
CA GLY A 287 -6.62 -14.90 -11.58
C GLY A 287 -5.79 -14.81 -10.29
N GLY A 288 -6.00 -15.71 -9.33
CA GLY A 288 -5.19 -15.81 -8.12
C GLY A 288 -3.87 -16.58 -8.28
N TRP A 289 -3.56 -17.10 -9.47
CA TRP A 289 -2.37 -17.90 -9.73
C TRP A 289 -1.35 -17.14 -10.59
N PRO A 290 -0.12 -16.90 -10.10
CA PRO A 290 0.91 -16.22 -10.89
C PRO A 290 1.32 -17.01 -12.13
N GLN A 291 1.31 -18.35 -12.06
CA GLN A 291 1.65 -19.24 -13.18
C GLN A 291 0.70 -19.05 -14.37
N TRP A 292 -0.61 -18.93 -14.11
CA TRP A 292 -1.59 -18.65 -15.16
C TRP A 292 -1.34 -17.29 -15.79
N ASN A 293 -1.07 -16.27 -14.98
CA ASN A 293 -0.76 -14.94 -15.49
C ASN A 293 0.50 -14.95 -16.37
N GLU A 294 1.56 -15.65 -15.96
CA GLU A 294 2.80 -15.82 -16.75
C GLU A 294 2.53 -16.51 -18.10
N GLU A 295 1.73 -17.58 -18.10
CA GLU A 295 1.32 -18.28 -19.31
C GLU A 295 0.53 -17.36 -20.26
N GLN A 296 -0.44 -16.60 -19.71
CA GLN A 296 -1.24 -15.66 -20.50
C GLN A 296 -0.40 -14.48 -21.04
N GLU A 297 0.59 -13.98 -20.30
CA GLU A 297 1.57 -13.03 -20.84
C GLU A 297 2.36 -13.67 -21.99
N GLY A 298 2.77 -14.93 -21.84
CA GLY A 298 3.38 -15.72 -22.90
C GLY A 298 2.54 -15.79 -24.17
N HIS A 299 1.26 -16.14 -24.04
CA HIS A 299 0.32 -16.21 -25.17
C HIS A 299 0.12 -14.84 -25.84
N LEU A 300 -0.10 -13.79 -25.04
CA LEU A 300 -0.26 -12.43 -25.54
C LEU A 300 0.99 -11.96 -26.30
N ARG A 301 2.18 -12.24 -25.77
CA ARG A 301 3.46 -11.91 -26.44
C ARG A 301 3.54 -12.53 -27.84
N HIS A 302 3.27 -13.82 -27.95
CA HIS A 302 3.30 -14.52 -29.24
C HIS A 302 2.23 -13.98 -30.20
N ALA A 303 1.03 -13.70 -29.68
CA ALA A 303 -0.05 -13.14 -30.49
C ALA A 303 0.32 -11.77 -31.08
N LEU A 304 0.91 -10.88 -30.26
CA LEU A 304 1.38 -9.57 -30.72
C LEU A 304 2.53 -9.68 -31.74
N GLN A 305 3.48 -10.59 -31.52
CA GLN A 305 4.56 -10.86 -32.49
C GLN A 305 4.01 -11.39 -33.83
N SER A 306 2.95 -12.19 -33.80
CA SER A 306 2.32 -12.73 -35.02
C SER A 306 1.68 -11.65 -35.91
N LEU A 307 1.47 -10.43 -35.40
CA LEU A 307 0.91 -9.32 -36.17
C LEU A 307 1.87 -8.82 -37.26
N ALA A 308 3.17 -9.11 -37.17
CA ALA A 308 4.18 -8.63 -38.13
C ALA A 308 3.86 -8.96 -39.61
N THR A 309 3.09 -10.03 -39.86
CA THR A 309 2.78 -10.52 -41.20
C THR A 309 1.35 -10.22 -41.65
N VAL A 310 0.55 -9.50 -40.84
CA VAL A 310 -0.85 -9.23 -41.17
C VAL A 310 -1.08 -7.77 -41.61
N PRO A 311 -2.06 -7.50 -42.49
CA PRO A 311 -2.41 -6.13 -42.86
C PRO A 311 -2.92 -5.30 -41.68
N ALA A 312 -2.69 -3.98 -41.72
CA ALA A 312 -3.03 -3.05 -40.63
C ALA A 312 -4.50 -3.14 -40.17
N HIS A 313 -5.46 -3.28 -41.09
CA HIS A 313 -6.88 -3.40 -40.72
C HIS A 313 -7.17 -4.69 -39.93
N VAL A 314 -6.57 -5.81 -40.32
CA VAL A 314 -6.68 -7.09 -39.59
C VAL A 314 -5.97 -7.01 -38.24
N ALA A 315 -4.81 -6.35 -38.18
CA ALA A 315 -4.09 -6.15 -36.93
C ALA A 315 -4.91 -5.36 -35.91
N ARG A 316 -5.61 -4.31 -36.32
CA ARG A 316 -6.50 -3.53 -35.44
C ARG A 316 -7.62 -4.38 -34.85
N GLU A 317 -8.25 -5.23 -35.66
CA GLU A 317 -9.28 -6.16 -35.19
C GLU A 317 -8.71 -7.18 -34.21
N ARG A 318 -7.55 -7.78 -34.52
CA ARG A 318 -6.88 -8.72 -33.61
C ARG A 318 -6.47 -8.09 -32.28
N ILE A 319 -5.99 -6.84 -32.28
CA ILE A 319 -5.67 -6.12 -31.05
C ILE A 319 -6.93 -5.92 -30.21
N ALA A 320 -8.07 -5.55 -30.82
CA ALA A 320 -9.34 -5.43 -30.12
C ALA A 320 -9.83 -6.77 -29.55
N ASP A 321 -9.61 -7.88 -30.26
CA ASP A 321 -9.92 -9.23 -29.76
C ASP A 321 -9.05 -9.62 -28.57
N LEU A 322 -7.74 -9.34 -28.65
CA LEU A 322 -6.81 -9.56 -27.55
C LEU A 322 -7.20 -8.72 -26.33
N GLU A 323 -7.60 -7.46 -26.52
CA GLU A 323 -8.05 -6.59 -25.42
C GLU A 323 -9.30 -7.16 -24.74
N ARG A 324 -10.26 -7.70 -25.50
CA ARG A 324 -11.43 -8.38 -24.92
C ARG A 324 -11.05 -9.63 -24.12
N GLN A 325 -10.02 -10.34 -24.52
CA GLN A 325 -9.57 -11.57 -23.86
C GLN A 325 -8.71 -11.32 -22.61
N HIS A 326 -7.78 -10.36 -22.70
CA HIS A 326 -6.77 -10.14 -21.67
C HIS A 326 -7.00 -8.90 -20.83
N GLY A 327 -7.91 -8.00 -21.20
CA GLY A 327 -8.07 -6.70 -20.54
C GLY A 327 -8.39 -6.79 -19.05
N ALA A 328 -9.19 -7.78 -18.63
CA ALA A 328 -9.49 -7.99 -17.20
C ALA A 328 -8.24 -8.29 -16.35
N ARG A 329 -7.15 -8.79 -16.96
CA ARG A 329 -5.89 -9.12 -16.26
C ARG A 329 -5.18 -7.88 -15.70
N ARG A 330 -5.45 -6.69 -16.26
CA ARG A 330 -4.93 -5.40 -15.75
C ARG A 330 -5.40 -5.08 -14.33
N HIS A 331 -6.49 -5.69 -13.89
CA HIS A 331 -7.07 -5.49 -12.56
C HIS A 331 -6.68 -6.58 -11.55
N LEU A 332 -5.86 -7.56 -11.97
CA LEU A 332 -5.34 -8.57 -11.05
C LEU A 332 -4.19 -8.00 -10.22
N VAL A 333 -3.95 -8.62 -9.07
CA VAL A 333 -2.82 -8.28 -8.18
C VAL A 333 -1.46 -8.31 -8.90
N TRP A 334 -1.34 -9.13 -9.94
CA TRP A 334 -0.15 -9.27 -10.77
C TRP A 334 0.21 -7.98 -11.51
N ALA A 335 -0.78 -7.22 -11.98
CA ALA A 335 -0.52 -5.92 -12.62
C ALA A 335 0.07 -4.91 -11.61
N VAL A 336 -0.44 -4.88 -10.38
CA VAL A 336 0.08 -4.02 -9.28
C VAL A 336 1.53 -4.39 -8.90
N LEU A 337 1.85 -5.67 -9.02
CA LEU A 337 3.19 -6.22 -8.80
C LEU A 337 4.12 -6.10 -10.02
N GLY A 338 3.64 -5.59 -11.16
CA GLY A 338 4.43 -5.44 -12.38
C GLY A 338 4.62 -6.74 -13.19
N GLU A 339 3.83 -7.77 -12.89
CA GLU A 339 3.92 -9.09 -13.52
C GLU A 339 2.91 -9.30 -14.68
N ALA A 340 2.11 -8.27 -15.02
CA ALA A 340 1.24 -8.27 -16.20
C ALA A 340 1.49 -7.07 -17.15
N PRO A 341 2.75 -6.83 -17.59
CA PRO A 341 3.11 -5.64 -18.37
C PRO A 341 2.48 -5.61 -19.77
N LEU A 342 2.34 -6.73 -20.47
CA LEU A 342 1.72 -6.77 -21.80
C LEU A 342 0.21 -6.55 -21.73
N ALA A 343 -0.46 -7.13 -20.74
CA ALA A 343 -1.87 -6.82 -20.49
C ALA A 343 -2.06 -5.31 -20.23
N SER A 344 -1.14 -4.68 -19.50
CA SER A 344 -1.15 -3.24 -19.24
C SER A 344 -0.87 -2.41 -20.51
N ALA A 345 0.07 -2.84 -21.35
CA ALA A 345 0.35 -2.21 -22.64
C ALA A 345 -0.82 -2.33 -23.63
N LEU A 346 -1.59 -3.42 -23.55
CA LEU A 346 -2.66 -3.76 -24.48
C LEU A 346 -3.80 -2.73 -24.49
N GLU A 347 -4.10 -2.12 -23.33
CA GLU A 347 -5.05 -1.03 -23.21
C GLU A 347 -4.71 0.11 -24.18
N TYR A 348 -3.44 0.50 -24.23
CA TYR A 348 -2.96 1.57 -25.08
C TYR A 348 -2.75 1.13 -26.54
N LEU A 349 -2.42 -0.15 -26.77
CA LEU A 349 -2.45 -0.72 -28.12
C LEU A 349 -3.86 -0.69 -28.71
N ALA A 350 -4.89 -0.97 -27.91
CA ALA A 350 -6.29 -0.90 -28.33
C ALA A 350 -6.71 0.53 -28.67
N VAL A 351 -6.30 1.52 -27.86
CA VAL A 351 -6.51 2.95 -28.20
C VAL A 351 -5.82 3.32 -29.51
N THR A 352 -4.56 2.93 -29.69
CA THR A 352 -3.83 3.16 -30.94
C THR A 352 -4.54 2.52 -32.12
N ALA A 353 -4.98 1.26 -31.98
CA ALA A 353 -5.69 0.53 -33.01
C ALA A 353 -7.01 1.22 -33.40
N GLU A 354 -7.75 1.74 -32.43
CA GLU A 354 -9.03 2.42 -32.65
C GLU A 354 -8.84 3.79 -33.33
N VAL A 355 -7.95 4.64 -32.79
CA VAL A 355 -7.71 5.98 -33.34
C VAL A 355 -7.19 5.89 -34.78
N THR A 356 -6.29 4.94 -35.05
CA THR A 356 -5.69 4.76 -36.39
C THR A 356 -6.63 4.12 -37.42
N ARG A 357 -7.87 3.73 -37.04
CA ARG A 357 -8.92 3.39 -38.03
C ARG A 357 -9.25 4.59 -38.91
N ASN A 358 -9.18 5.79 -38.35
CA ASN A 358 -9.47 7.04 -39.05
C ASN A 358 -8.20 7.57 -39.71
N ALA A 359 -8.16 7.58 -41.05
CA ALA A 359 -7.03 8.13 -41.79
C ALA A 359 -6.99 9.66 -41.66
N LEU A 360 -5.78 10.22 -41.53
CA LEU A 360 -5.52 11.67 -41.56
C LEU A 360 -5.08 12.17 -42.95
N ALA A 361 -5.41 11.42 -44.00
CA ALA A 361 -4.98 11.69 -45.37
C ALA A 361 -6.13 12.23 -46.25
N ALA A 362 -6.86 13.22 -45.72
CA ALA A 362 -7.98 13.85 -46.40
C ALA A 362 -8.12 15.32 -46.02
N GLY A 363 -8.63 16.14 -46.96
CA GLY A 363 -8.89 17.55 -46.75
C GLY A 363 -7.67 18.47 -46.91
N SER A 364 -7.86 19.73 -46.54
CA SER A 364 -6.84 20.77 -46.46
C SER A 364 -5.89 20.57 -45.28
N ALA A 365 -4.75 21.28 -45.27
CA ALA A 365 -3.80 21.24 -44.16
C ALA A 365 -4.44 21.63 -42.81
N GLN A 366 -5.38 22.58 -42.82
CA GLN A 366 -6.13 22.99 -41.64
C GLN A 366 -7.08 21.90 -41.14
N GLU A 367 -7.75 21.19 -42.04
CA GLU A 367 -8.63 20.06 -41.69
C GLU A 367 -7.83 18.88 -41.13
N VAL A 368 -6.66 18.58 -41.70
CA VAL A 368 -5.74 17.56 -41.17
C VAL A 368 -5.29 17.92 -39.75
N ALA A 369 -4.89 19.18 -39.52
CA ALA A 369 -4.52 19.65 -38.18
C ALA A 369 -5.67 19.57 -37.19
N ALA A 370 -6.87 19.98 -37.59
CA ALA A 370 -8.06 19.90 -36.74
C ALA A 370 -8.39 18.44 -36.36
N ALA A 371 -8.29 17.51 -37.31
CA ALA A 371 -8.48 16.08 -37.05
C ALA A 371 -7.39 15.52 -36.11
N TYR A 372 -6.14 15.92 -36.30
CA TYR A 372 -5.03 15.50 -35.42
C TYR A 372 -5.21 16.03 -33.99
N VAL A 373 -5.58 17.30 -33.83
CA VAL A 373 -5.87 17.94 -32.54
C VAL A 373 -7.07 17.32 -31.84
N THR A 374 -8.10 16.94 -32.59
CA THR A 374 -9.33 16.38 -32.01
C THR A 374 -9.13 14.93 -31.57
N SER A 375 -8.40 14.12 -32.36
CA SER A 375 -8.26 12.69 -32.09
C SER A 375 -6.89 12.10 -32.39
N GLY A 376 -6.14 12.60 -33.37
CA GLY A 376 -4.88 12.00 -33.80
C GLY A 376 -3.81 11.93 -32.70
N TRP A 377 -3.69 12.97 -31.87
CA TRP A 377 -2.73 13.01 -30.75
C TRP A 377 -2.92 11.85 -29.74
N ARG A 378 -4.12 11.26 -29.67
CA ARG A 378 -4.39 10.12 -28.78
C ARG A 378 -3.67 8.85 -29.23
N ALA A 379 -3.40 8.69 -30.52
CA ALA A 379 -2.59 7.57 -31.02
C ALA A 379 -1.12 7.73 -30.58
N ASP A 380 -0.61 8.95 -30.67
CA ASP A 380 0.73 9.34 -30.25
C ASP A 380 0.92 9.13 -28.74
N ASP A 381 -0.04 9.59 -27.94
CA ASP A 381 -0.09 9.38 -26.49
C ASP A 381 -0.07 7.90 -26.12
N ALA A 382 -0.98 7.14 -26.73
CA ALA A 382 -1.16 5.72 -26.46
C ALA A 382 0.06 4.90 -26.90
N LEU A 383 0.73 5.28 -27.98
CA LEU A 383 2.00 4.66 -28.39
C LEU A 383 3.04 4.77 -27.27
N LEU A 384 3.23 5.97 -26.71
CA LEU A 384 4.20 6.19 -25.64
C LEU A 384 3.81 5.41 -24.38
N ARG A 385 2.52 5.39 -24.01
CA ARG A 385 2.05 4.62 -22.84
C ARG A 385 2.20 3.10 -23.02
N ALA A 386 1.95 2.58 -24.21
CA ALA A 386 2.16 1.17 -24.52
C ALA A 386 3.62 0.75 -24.34
N LEU A 387 4.56 1.58 -24.83
CA LEU A 387 6.00 1.36 -24.66
C LEU A 387 6.46 1.55 -23.21
N ALA A 388 5.85 2.48 -22.48
CA ALA A 388 6.16 2.72 -21.08
C ALA A 388 5.79 1.52 -20.16
N ALA A 389 4.73 0.79 -20.52
CA ALA A 389 4.21 -0.34 -19.75
C ALA A 389 5.12 -1.59 -19.77
N VAL A 390 6.12 -1.65 -20.66
CA VAL A 390 6.98 -2.84 -20.86
C VAL A 390 8.46 -2.50 -20.68
N SER A 391 9.21 -3.42 -20.06
CA SER A 391 10.65 -3.27 -19.83
C SER A 391 11.50 -4.46 -20.26
N LEU A 392 10.92 -5.66 -20.36
CA LEU A 392 11.63 -6.85 -20.81
C LEU A 392 11.85 -6.78 -22.33
N PRO A 393 13.05 -7.12 -22.85
CA PRO A 393 13.36 -7.01 -24.27
C PRO A 393 12.34 -7.67 -25.21
N ASP A 394 11.85 -8.86 -24.85
CA ASP A 394 10.89 -9.60 -25.68
C ASP A 394 9.49 -8.95 -25.68
N ASP A 395 9.11 -8.32 -24.56
CA ASP A 395 7.85 -7.58 -24.44
C ASP A 395 7.90 -6.28 -25.23
N VAL A 396 9.01 -5.54 -25.11
CA VAL A 396 9.26 -4.34 -25.92
C VAL A 396 9.22 -4.69 -27.40
N ALA A 397 9.83 -5.81 -27.81
CA ALA A 397 9.79 -6.27 -29.19
C ALA A 397 8.36 -6.59 -29.66
N ALA A 398 7.57 -7.30 -28.84
CA ALA A 398 6.19 -7.65 -29.16
C ALA A 398 5.28 -6.41 -29.31
N VAL A 399 5.35 -5.46 -28.36
CA VAL A 399 4.62 -4.19 -28.42
C VAL A 399 5.07 -3.36 -29.64
N THR A 400 6.37 -3.31 -29.92
CA THR A 400 6.92 -2.61 -31.09
C THR A 400 6.38 -3.20 -32.40
N VAL A 401 6.29 -4.53 -32.52
CA VAL A 401 5.70 -5.18 -33.70
C VAL A 401 4.25 -4.70 -33.90
N ALA A 402 3.43 -4.75 -32.85
CA ALA A 402 2.04 -4.32 -32.93
C ALA A 402 1.92 -2.85 -33.37
N LEU A 403 2.69 -1.95 -32.75
CA LEU A 403 2.73 -0.53 -33.10
C LEU A 403 3.18 -0.29 -34.55
N ARG A 404 4.24 -0.96 -35.01
CA ARG A 404 4.74 -0.79 -36.38
C ARG A 404 3.72 -1.21 -37.44
N VAL A 405 2.83 -2.16 -37.14
CA VAL A 405 1.83 -2.61 -38.09
C VAL A 405 0.65 -1.65 -38.19
N VAL A 406 0.24 -1.01 -37.07
CA VAL A 406 -0.98 -0.16 -37.06
C VAL A 406 -0.70 1.35 -37.09
N TYR A 407 0.35 1.80 -36.39
CA TYR A 407 0.68 3.21 -36.21
C TYR A 407 1.59 3.74 -37.32
N LEU A 408 2.70 3.05 -37.61
CA LEU A 408 3.69 3.53 -38.58
C LEU A 408 3.10 3.85 -39.97
N PRO A 409 2.33 2.96 -40.63
CA PRO A 409 1.73 3.29 -41.92
C PRO A 409 0.72 4.44 -41.84
N TRP A 410 0.00 4.57 -40.73
CA TRP A 410 -0.95 5.67 -40.50
C TRP A 410 -0.21 7.01 -40.38
N ALA A 411 0.83 7.08 -39.55
CA ALA A 411 1.63 8.27 -39.34
C ALA A 411 2.39 8.68 -40.60
N GLU A 412 2.97 7.72 -41.33
CA GLU A 412 3.68 7.97 -42.59
C GLU A 412 2.73 8.52 -43.68
N GLN A 413 1.52 7.94 -43.80
CA GLN A 413 0.52 8.42 -44.75
C GLN A 413 0.05 9.84 -44.39
N ALA A 414 -0.21 10.12 -43.10
CA ALA A 414 -0.61 11.43 -42.62
C ALA A 414 0.46 12.49 -42.90
N ALA A 415 1.73 12.19 -42.57
CA ALA A 415 2.85 13.10 -42.79
C ALA A 415 3.06 13.41 -44.28
N ARG A 416 3.07 12.38 -45.13
CA ARG A 416 3.20 12.57 -46.59
C ARG A 416 2.05 13.34 -47.19
N TYR A 417 0.83 13.08 -46.74
CA TYR A 417 -0.34 13.81 -47.21
C TYR A 417 -0.27 15.29 -46.82
N LEU A 418 0.08 15.60 -45.57
CA LEU A 418 0.28 16.98 -45.12
C LEU A 418 1.37 17.68 -45.94
N GLN A 419 2.51 17.02 -46.17
CA GLN A 419 3.58 17.55 -47.01
C GLN A 419 3.09 17.86 -48.44
N GLN A 420 2.29 16.98 -49.03
CA GLN A 420 1.71 17.20 -50.36
C GLN A 420 0.75 18.40 -50.39
N GLN A 421 -0.10 18.55 -49.37
CA GLN A 421 -1.02 19.70 -49.26
C GLN A 421 -0.25 21.01 -49.10
N VAL A 422 0.78 21.03 -48.26
CA VAL A 422 1.61 22.21 -48.02
C VAL A 422 2.45 22.56 -49.25
N ALA A 423 3.02 21.58 -49.95
CA ALA A 423 3.80 21.83 -51.16
C ALA A 423 2.97 22.41 -52.31
N GLY A 424 1.68 22.05 -52.39
CA GLY A 424 0.74 22.61 -53.35
C GLY A 424 0.17 23.98 -52.96
N THR A 425 0.42 24.44 -51.73
CA THR A 425 -0.12 25.69 -51.17
C THR A 425 0.97 26.46 -50.42
N ALA A 426 0.61 27.22 -49.38
CA ALA A 426 1.56 27.90 -48.51
C ALA A 426 1.61 27.19 -47.15
N TYR A 427 2.72 27.36 -46.42
CA TYR A 427 2.83 26.83 -45.07
C TYR A 427 1.73 27.41 -44.17
N PRO A 428 0.89 26.58 -43.51
CA PRO A 428 -0.25 27.06 -42.73
C PRO A 428 0.16 27.85 -41.49
N GLY A 429 1.39 27.69 -41.00
CA GLY A 429 1.95 28.52 -39.92
C GLY A 429 2.33 29.94 -40.35
N GLY A 430 2.30 30.24 -41.65
CA GLY A 430 2.69 31.53 -42.20
C GLY A 430 4.21 31.76 -42.19
N THR A 431 4.58 33.01 -42.43
CA THR A 431 5.94 33.55 -42.35
C THR A 431 6.13 34.29 -41.02
N LEU A 432 7.35 34.75 -40.72
CA LEU A 432 7.61 35.60 -39.56
C LEU A 432 6.65 36.81 -39.46
N ASP A 433 6.31 37.40 -40.62
CA ASP A 433 5.46 38.58 -40.70
C ASP A 433 3.97 38.28 -40.60
N SER A 434 3.53 37.10 -41.05
CA SER A 434 2.11 36.72 -41.11
C SER A 434 1.68 35.80 -39.97
N ALA A 435 2.61 35.14 -39.28
CA ALA A 435 2.33 34.29 -38.14
C ALA A 435 1.73 35.13 -36.98
N PRO A 436 0.64 34.67 -36.33
CA PRO A 436 0.05 35.36 -35.20
C PRO A 436 1.08 35.62 -34.09
N ALA A 437 1.09 36.82 -33.51
CA ALA A 437 1.94 37.14 -32.37
C ALA A 437 1.42 36.43 -31.12
N LEU A 438 2.32 35.76 -30.39
CA LEU A 438 2.00 35.23 -29.07
C LEU A 438 1.79 36.42 -28.11
N PRO A 439 0.64 36.51 -27.42
CA PRO A 439 0.33 37.65 -26.57
C PRO A 439 1.04 37.52 -25.22
N TYR A 440 1.89 38.49 -24.89
CA TYR A 440 2.61 38.57 -23.63
C TYR A 440 2.17 39.80 -22.82
N ALA A 441 1.97 39.63 -21.52
CA ALA A 441 1.51 40.63 -20.57
C ALA A 441 2.49 40.78 -19.39
N LYS A 442 2.38 41.88 -18.64
CA LYS A 442 3.11 42.00 -17.36
C LYS A 442 2.51 41.02 -16.36
N GLY A 443 3.36 40.36 -15.58
CA GLY A 443 3.00 39.24 -14.70
C GLY A 443 3.20 37.87 -15.35
N ASP A 444 3.62 37.80 -16.62
CA ASP A 444 3.90 36.54 -17.31
C ASP A 444 5.35 36.07 -17.09
N CYS A 445 5.49 34.79 -16.76
CA CYS A 445 6.73 34.06 -16.98
C CYS A 445 6.54 33.12 -18.18
N VAL A 446 7.33 33.31 -19.24
CA VAL A 446 7.32 32.38 -20.38
C VAL A 446 8.26 31.22 -20.07
N LEU A 447 7.71 30.00 -20.07
CA LEU A 447 8.44 28.77 -19.79
C LEU A 447 8.62 27.99 -21.10
N PHE A 448 9.82 27.99 -21.63
CA PHE A 448 10.17 27.20 -22.80
C PHE A 448 10.47 25.75 -22.40
N VAL A 449 9.81 24.82 -23.08
CA VAL A 449 10.05 23.38 -22.98
C VAL A 449 10.48 22.85 -24.34
N ASP A 450 11.62 22.18 -24.38
CA ASP A 450 12.27 21.71 -25.62
C ASP A 450 11.71 20.34 -26.00
N GLY A 451 11.08 20.24 -27.18
CA GLY A 451 10.53 18.98 -27.68
C GLY A 451 9.16 18.57 -27.11
N LEU A 452 8.37 19.49 -26.54
CA LEU A 452 7.04 19.19 -25.98
C LEU A 452 5.98 19.00 -27.09
N ARG A 453 5.83 17.76 -27.56
CA ARG A 453 4.81 17.40 -28.57
C ARG A 453 3.38 17.53 -28.01
N LEU A 454 2.39 17.65 -28.90
CA LEU A 454 0.99 17.91 -28.53
C LEU A 454 0.40 16.89 -27.53
N ASP A 455 0.64 15.59 -27.72
CA ASP A 455 0.22 14.53 -26.79
C ASP A 455 0.84 14.69 -25.40
N VAL A 456 2.13 15.04 -25.35
CA VAL A 456 2.85 15.30 -24.10
C VAL A 456 2.36 16.60 -23.44
N ALA A 457 2.08 17.63 -24.23
CA ALA A 457 1.49 18.88 -23.76
C ALA A 457 0.09 18.66 -23.16
N ARG A 458 -0.73 17.78 -23.76
CA ARG A 458 -2.04 17.38 -23.23
C ARG A 458 -1.91 16.70 -21.86
N ARG A 459 -0.94 15.80 -21.70
CA ARG A 459 -0.66 15.21 -20.37
C ARG A 459 -0.27 16.27 -19.35
N LEU A 460 0.60 17.20 -19.72
CA LEU A 460 1.02 18.28 -18.83
C LEU A 460 -0.18 19.17 -18.43
N ALA A 461 -1.05 19.50 -19.38
CA ALA A 461 -2.26 20.26 -19.14
C ALA A 461 -3.21 19.54 -18.16
N ASP A 462 -3.42 18.23 -18.33
CA ASP A 462 -4.24 17.41 -17.44
C ASP A 462 -3.65 17.37 -16.02
N ARG A 463 -2.32 17.21 -15.90
CA ARG A 463 -1.61 17.20 -14.61
C ARG A 463 -1.73 18.52 -13.87
N LEU A 464 -1.47 19.64 -14.55
CA LEU A 464 -1.60 20.99 -13.98
C LEU A 464 -3.05 21.29 -13.58
N SER A 465 -4.03 20.86 -14.39
CA SER A 465 -5.45 20.98 -14.05
C SER A 465 -5.81 20.15 -12.81
N GLY A 466 -5.23 18.95 -12.66
CA GLY A 466 -5.38 18.10 -11.48
C GLY A 466 -4.83 18.71 -10.19
N LEU A 467 -3.84 19.61 -10.28
CA LEU A 467 -3.35 20.42 -9.17
C LEU A 467 -4.24 21.64 -8.84
N GLY A 468 -5.30 21.87 -9.62
CA GLY A 468 -6.24 22.97 -9.43
C GLY A 468 -5.89 24.26 -10.18
N TYR A 469 -4.91 24.24 -11.09
CA TYR A 469 -4.63 25.39 -11.95
C TYR A 469 -5.64 25.50 -13.09
N THR A 470 -5.90 26.74 -13.53
CA THR A 470 -6.65 26.98 -14.77
C THR A 470 -5.68 26.91 -15.94
N VAL A 471 -5.92 25.97 -16.86
CA VAL A 471 -5.06 25.75 -18.04
C VAL A 471 -5.82 26.12 -19.30
N GLU A 472 -5.20 26.97 -20.13
CA GLU A 472 -5.69 27.33 -21.45
C GLU A 472 -4.70 26.84 -22.51
N GLU A 473 -5.21 26.24 -23.58
CA GLU A 473 -4.39 25.70 -24.67
C GLU A 473 -4.57 26.52 -25.95
N ALA A 474 -3.45 26.89 -26.57
CA ALA A 474 -3.43 27.61 -27.84
C ALA A 474 -2.52 26.91 -28.85
N LEU A 475 -3.11 26.45 -29.95
CA LEU A 475 -2.43 25.62 -30.95
C LEU A 475 -1.75 26.49 -32.00
N HIS A 476 -0.48 26.19 -32.25
CA HIS A 476 0.35 26.89 -33.23
C HIS A 476 1.10 25.87 -34.08
N TRP A 477 1.31 26.21 -35.35
CA TRP A 477 2.20 25.47 -36.23
C TRP A 477 3.65 25.76 -35.85
N ALA A 478 4.50 24.73 -35.80
CA ALA A 478 5.93 24.89 -35.53
C ALA A 478 6.62 25.73 -36.61
N ALA A 479 7.78 26.31 -36.33
CA ALA A 479 8.59 26.94 -37.39
C ALA A 479 9.22 25.87 -38.30
N LEU A 480 9.55 26.23 -39.54
CA LEU A 480 10.25 25.35 -40.48
C LEU A 480 11.68 25.85 -40.77
N PRO A 481 12.69 24.95 -40.80
CA PRO A 481 12.59 23.55 -40.39
C PRO A 481 12.32 23.43 -38.88
N SER A 482 11.60 22.38 -38.49
CA SER A 482 11.19 22.12 -37.10
C SER A 482 12.34 21.56 -36.27
N VAL A 483 13.37 22.38 -36.09
CA VAL A 483 14.55 22.13 -35.25
C VAL A 483 14.68 23.26 -34.24
N THR A 484 15.20 22.97 -33.05
CA THR A 484 15.33 23.93 -31.94
C THR A 484 16.01 25.23 -32.37
N ALA A 485 17.07 25.14 -33.20
CA ALA A 485 17.80 26.30 -33.70
C ALA A 485 16.91 27.33 -34.42
N THR A 486 15.87 26.88 -35.13
CA THR A 486 14.91 27.73 -35.84
C THR A 486 13.70 28.05 -34.98
N ALA A 487 13.13 27.03 -34.35
CA ALA A 487 11.80 27.09 -33.75
C ALA A 487 11.78 27.74 -32.36
N LYS A 488 12.84 27.59 -31.56
CA LYS A 488 12.95 28.30 -30.28
C LYS A 488 12.95 29.82 -30.46
N PRO A 489 13.78 30.42 -31.35
CA PRO A 489 13.67 31.83 -31.71
C PRO A 489 12.26 32.29 -32.09
N ALA A 490 11.53 31.47 -32.84
CA ALA A 490 10.20 31.80 -33.36
C ALA A 490 9.12 31.92 -32.27
N VAL A 491 9.27 31.20 -31.15
CA VAL A 491 8.33 31.24 -30.02
C VAL A 491 8.74 32.23 -28.92
N THR A 492 9.88 32.93 -29.08
CA THR A 492 10.31 33.92 -28.08
C THR A 492 9.53 35.24 -28.17
N PRO A 493 9.47 36.02 -27.07
CA PRO A 493 8.94 37.39 -27.08
C PRO A 493 9.68 38.36 -28.01
N VAL A 494 10.94 38.06 -28.32
CA VAL A 494 11.81 38.90 -29.16
C VAL A 494 11.83 38.48 -30.63
N ARG A 495 10.95 37.56 -31.06
CA ARG A 495 10.91 37.03 -32.43
C ARG A 495 10.92 38.09 -33.54
N LYS A 496 10.34 39.28 -33.32
CA LYS A 496 10.30 40.39 -34.30
C LYS A 496 11.66 41.07 -34.52
N GLN A 497 12.62 40.83 -33.64
CA GLN A 497 13.99 41.32 -33.72
C GLN A 497 14.93 40.29 -34.36
N ILE A 498 14.36 39.19 -34.86
CA ILE A 498 15.07 38.06 -35.44
C ILE A 498 14.70 37.98 -36.92
N ALA A 499 15.67 37.66 -37.77
CA ALA A 499 15.48 37.48 -39.20
C ALA A 499 16.07 36.15 -39.66
N GLY A 500 15.48 35.55 -40.69
CA GLY A 500 16.08 34.42 -41.42
C GLY A 500 17.02 34.91 -42.50
N GLY A 501 18.12 34.19 -42.74
CA GLY A 501 19.00 34.40 -43.90
C GLY A 501 18.74 33.37 -45.00
N ASP A 502 19.17 33.65 -46.24
CA ASP A 502 18.96 32.76 -47.40
C ASP A 502 19.71 31.42 -47.28
N ALA A 503 20.82 31.38 -46.54
CA ALA A 503 21.57 30.17 -46.25
C ALA A 503 22.27 30.26 -44.89
N SER A 504 22.11 29.22 -44.07
CA SER A 504 22.87 29.02 -42.83
C SER A 504 23.19 27.54 -42.71
N ALA A 505 24.38 27.19 -42.23
CA ALA A 505 24.83 25.80 -42.14
C ALA A 505 23.94 24.93 -41.21
N ASP A 506 23.32 25.56 -40.21
CA ASP A 506 22.58 24.89 -39.12
C ASP A 506 21.14 25.43 -38.95
N PHE A 507 20.56 26.02 -40.00
CA PHE A 507 19.23 26.66 -39.95
C PHE A 507 19.09 27.76 -38.88
N GLN A 508 20.20 28.38 -38.49
CA GLN A 508 20.24 29.38 -37.43
C GLN A 508 19.79 30.75 -37.97
N PRO A 509 18.81 31.39 -37.32
CA PRO A 509 18.46 32.77 -37.63
C PRO A 509 19.48 33.74 -37.03
N GLN A 510 19.32 35.01 -37.37
CA GLN A 510 20.20 36.10 -36.95
C GLN A 510 19.42 37.25 -36.32
N VAL A 511 20.10 38.09 -35.54
CA VAL A 511 19.54 39.37 -35.08
C VAL A 511 19.29 40.25 -36.31
N ALA A 512 18.05 40.74 -36.46
CA ALA A 512 17.62 41.49 -37.64
C ALA A 512 18.42 42.79 -37.84
N GLU A 513 18.81 43.45 -36.74
CA GLU A 513 19.55 44.72 -36.79
C GLU A 513 21.05 44.55 -37.10
N SER A 514 21.71 43.58 -36.47
CA SER A 514 23.16 43.43 -36.56
C SER A 514 23.64 42.34 -37.53
N GLY A 515 22.75 41.46 -37.98
CA GLY A 515 23.11 40.25 -38.72
C GLY A 515 23.89 39.23 -37.88
N GLN A 516 23.97 39.41 -36.55
CA GLN A 516 24.68 38.48 -35.67
C GLN A 516 23.93 37.14 -35.60
N PRO A 517 24.57 36.00 -35.90
CA PRO A 517 23.93 34.69 -35.77
C PRO A 517 23.50 34.40 -34.33
N LEU A 518 22.37 33.73 -34.14
CA LEU A 518 21.89 33.30 -32.82
C LEU A 518 22.56 32.02 -32.30
N GLN A 519 23.78 31.73 -32.77
CA GLN A 519 24.54 30.54 -32.40
C GLN A 519 24.86 30.51 -30.90
N GLY A 520 24.73 29.34 -30.27
CA GLY A 520 25.16 29.12 -28.89
C GLY A 520 24.30 29.79 -27.81
N GLY A 521 23.12 30.31 -28.15
CA GLY A 521 22.11 30.80 -27.21
C GLY A 521 22.41 32.14 -26.51
N GLN A 522 23.68 32.50 -26.32
CA GLN A 522 24.09 33.79 -25.73
C GLN A 522 23.51 35.01 -26.45
N PRO A 523 23.53 35.09 -27.80
CA PRO A 523 22.93 36.23 -28.51
C PRO A 523 21.42 36.35 -28.26
N LEU A 524 20.71 35.23 -28.17
CA LEU A 524 19.27 35.21 -27.85
C LEU A 524 19.02 35.65 -26.39
N LYS A 525 19.80 35.16 -25.43
CA LYS A 525 19.71 35.60 -24.02
C LYS A 525 19.95 37.10 -23.88
N LYS A 526 20.93 37.64 -24.62
CA LYS A 526 21.19 39.09 -24.65
C LYS A 526 20.00 39.85 -25.23
N LEU A 527 19.45 39.39 -26.36
CA LEU A 527 18.29 40.00 -27.01
C LEU A 527 17.06 40.04 -26.09
N LEU A 528 16.81 38.94 -25.36
CA LEU A 528 15.76 38.86 -24.35
C LEU A 528 16.00 39.88 -23.23
N GLY A 529 17.21 39.94 -22.66
CA GLY A 529 17.57 40.89 -21.62
C GLY A 529 17.41 42.35 -22.05
N ASP A 530 17.91 42.71 -23.23
CA ASP A 530 17.80 44.06 -23.81
C ASP A 530 16.33 44.45 -24.08
N ALA A 531 15.47 43.46 -24.35
CA ALA A 531 14.02 43.64 -24.53
C ALA A 531 13.21 43.60 -23.22
N GLY A 532 13.85 43.52 -22.05
CA GLY A 532 13.19 43.51 -20.74
C GLY A 532 12.64 42.14 -20.30
N TRP A 533 13.15 41.05 -20.88
CA TRP A 533 12.86 39.66 -20.52
C TRP A 533 14.06 39.02 -19.83
N PRO A 534 14.30 39.28 -18.53
CA PRO A 534 15.34 38.60 -17.78
C PRO A 534 15.17 37.08 -17.85
N VAL A 535 16.30 36.38 -18.00
CA VAL A 535 16.34 34.92 -18.09
C VAL A 535 16.51 34.34 -16.68
N LEU A 536 15.56 33.51 -16.26
CA LEU A 536 15.60 32.77 -15.00
C LEU A 536 16.27 31.42 -15.25
N ASP A 537 17.53 31.30 -14.85
CA ASP A 537 18.34 30.08 -15.01
C ASP A 537 18.35 29.23 -13.71
N GLY A 538 18.48 27.91 -13.87
CA GLY A 538 18.61 26.99 -12.74
C GLY A 538 17.42 27.04 -11.78
N THR A 539 17.69 27.37 -10.51
CA THR A 539 16.67 27.44 -9.46
C THR A 539 16.07 28.83 -9.26
N ASP A 540 16.49 29.84 -10.02
CA ASP A 540 15.94 31.19 -9.90
C ASP A 540 14.46 31.20 -10.28
N THR A 541 13.62 31.84 -9.48
CA THR A 541 12.16 31.95 -9.72
C THR A 541 11.72 33.39 -9.96
N GLY A 542 12.64 34.35 -9.88
CA GLY A 542 12.32 35.78 -9.94
C GLY A 542 11.46 36.21 -8.74
N ASN A 543 10.64 37.24 -8.94
CA ASN A 543 9.81 37.85 -7.89
C ASN A 543 8.36 38.13 -8.33
N GLY A 544 7.92 37.55 -9.46
CA GLY A 544 6.57 37.74 -9.99
C GLY A 544 6.30 39.13 -10.59
N THR A 545 7.32 40.02 -10.67
CA THR A 545 7.14 41.37 -11.21
C THR A 545 7.68 41.48 -12.63
N GLY A 546 6.99 42.25 -13.47
CA GLY A 546 7.42 42.48 -14.85
C GLY A 546 7.17 41.26 -15.74
N GLN A 547 8.20 40.77 -16.41
CA GLN A 547 8.16 39.68 -17.39
C GLN A 547 9.44 38.85 -17.23
N ALA A 548 9.41 37.56 -17.52
CA ALA A 548 10.60 36.73 -17.51
C ALA A 548 10.55 35.59 -18.53
N TRP A 549 11.73 35.14 -18.94
CA TRP A 549 11.94 33.95 -19.75
C TRP A 549 12.61 32.87 -18.93
N CYS A 550 12.12 31.64 -18.99
CA CYS A 550 12.66 30.48 -18.30
C CYS A 550 12.73 29.31 -19.27
N GLU A 551 13.68 28.41 -19.08
CA GLU A 551 13.82 27.20 -19.89
C GLU A 551 13.90 25.98 -18.96
N ILE A 552 13.16 24.92 -19.26
CA ILE A 552 13.21 23.64 -18.54
C ILE A 552 12.75 22.50 -19.45
N GLY A 553 13.11 21.26 -19.12
CA GLY A 553 12.56 20.08 -19.79
C GLY A 553 13.15 19.92 -21.18
N ASN A 554 14.29 19.23 -21.25
CA ASN A 554 14.95 18.93 -22.51
C ASN A 554 14.51 17.57 -23.07
N ILE A 555 13.25 17.48 -23.47
CA ILE A 555 12.64 16.23 -23.95
C ILE A 555 13.31 15.81 -25.26
N ASP A 556 13.69 16.76 -26.13
CA ASP A 556 14.39 16.49 -27.39
C ASP A 556 15.73 15.75 -27.16
N ARG A 557 16.60 16.31 -26.30
CA ARG A 557 17.88 15.68 -25.97
C ARG A 557 17.70 14.34 -25.28
N GLU A 558 16.80 14.25 -24.30
CA GLU A 558 16.51 12.99 -23.60
C GLU A 558 16.00 11.93 -24.58
N GLY A 559 15.20 12.34 -25.56
CA GLY A 559 14.79 11.49 -26.67
C GLY A 559 15.97 11.00 -27.51
N HIS A 560 16.84 11.89 -27.96
CA HIS A 560 18.05 11.52 -28.70
C HIS A 560 18.97 10.56 -27.93
N ASP A 561 19.14 10.78 -26.62
CA ASP A 561 20.03 9.99 -25.77
C ASP A 561 19.42 8.61 -25.41
N ARG A 562 18.09 8.52 -25.25
CA ARG A 562 17.40 7.31 -24.75
C ARG A 562 16.67 6.51 -25.82
N GLY A 563 16.33 7.12 -26.95
CA GLY A 563 15.47 6.56 -27.98
C GLY A 563 14.12 6.10 -27.39
N VAL A 564 13.70 4.88 -27.74
CA VAL A 564 12.44 4.27 -27.27
C VAL A 564 12.29 4.25 -25.74
N LYS A 565 13.40 4.29 -24.99
CA LYS A 565 13.36 4.27 -23.52
C LYS A 565 12.80 5.57 -22.94
N LEU A 566 12.75 6.67 -23.70
CA LEU A 566 12.14 7.95 -23.27
C LEU A 566 10.71 7.74 -22.75
N ALA A 567 9.94 6.85 -23.39
CA ALA A 567 8.56 6.55 -23.02
C ALA A 567 8.40 6.23 -21.51
N ARG A 568 9.39 5.57 -20.89
CA ARG A 568 9.38 5.21 -19.47
C ARG A 568 9.80 6.35 -18.52
N HIS A 569 10.48 7.35 -19.04
CA HIS A 569 11.00 8.50 -18.28
C HIS A 569 10.17 9.77 -18.49
N LEU A 570 9.22 9.75 -19.43
CA LEU A 570 8.45 10.95 -19.79
C LEU A 570 7.66 11.51 -18.61
N ASP A 571 7.09 10.64 -17.76
CA ASP A 571 6.32 11.10 -16.60
C ASP A 571 7.19 11.78 -15.55
N GLU A 572 8.47 11.36 -15.40
CA GLU A 572 9.46 12.02 -14.55
C GLU A 572 9.80 13.43 -15.11
N LEU A 573 10.02 13.54 -16.42
CA LEU A 573 10.28 14.83 -17.08
C LEU A 573 9.08 15.79 -16.97
N LEU A 574 7.86 15.26 -17.08
CA LEU A 574 6.63 16.05 -16.89
C LEU A 574 6.48 16.54 -15.45
N GLU A 575 6.87 15.73 -14.46
CA GLU A 575 6.87 16.12 -13.04
C GLU A 575 7.86 17.26 -12.77
N GLU A 576 9.04 17.24 -13.39
CA GLU A 576 10.00 18.35 -13.30
C GLU A 576 9.43 19.66 -13.86
N ILE A 577 8.77 19.61 -15.02
CA ILE A 577 8.13 20.78 -15.63
C ILE A 577 6.99 21.28 -14.75
N GLU A 578 6.15 20.38 -14.24
CA GLU A 578 5.04 20.67 -13.33
C GLU A 578 5.53 21.37 -12.05
N LEU A 579 6.58 20.85 -11.42
CA LEU A 579 7.19 21.43 -10.23
C LEU A 579 7.71 22.84 -10.52
N ARG A 580 8.31 23.06 -11.69
CA ARG A 580 8.82 24.37 -12.09
C ARG A 580 7.69 25.38 -12.29
N VAL A 581 6.58 24.97 -12.92
CA VAL A 581 5.38 25.82 -13.05
C VAL A 581 4.88 26.22 -11.67
N CYS A 582 4.78 25.27 -10.72
CA CYS A 582 4.36 25.56 -9.35
C CYS A 582 5.29 26.55 -8.65
N GLN A 583 6.60 26.36 -8.75
CA GLN A 583 7.59 27.26 -8.16
C GLN A 583 7.46 28.70 -8.67
N LEU A 584 7.25 28.86 -9.98
CA LEU A 584 7.05 30.19 -10.59
C LEU A 584 5.76 30.84 -10.07
N LEU A 585 4.64 30.11 -10.03
CA LEU A 585 3.39 30.65 -9.52
C LEU A 585 3.48 31.03 -8.02
N ILE A 586 4.16 30.21 -7.20
CA ILE A 586 4.44 30.50 -5.78
C ILE A 586 5.31 31.75 -5.62
N ALA A 587 6.26 31.98 -6.51
CA ALA A 587 7.11 33.18 -6.52
C ALA A 587 6.36 34.47 -6.89
N GLY A 588 5.08 34.37 -7.28
CA GLY A 588 4.19 35.51 -7.50
C GLY A 588 3.92 35.84 -8.97
N TRP A 589 4.37 35.00 -9.92
CA TRP A 589 4.00 35.15 -11.32
C TRP A 589 2.48 34.95 -11.48
N GLN A 590 1.82 35.85 -12.20
CA GLN A 590 0.35 35.80 -12.38
C GLN A 590 -0.05 34.72 -13.38
N ARG A 591 0.81 34.46 -14.37
CA ARG A 591 0.60 33.46 -15.41
C ARG A 591 1.93 32.87 -15.83
N VAL A 592 1.97 31.54 -15.98
CA VAL A 592 3.09 30.84 -16.62
C VAL A 592 2.64 30.43 -18.02
N GLN A 593 3.27 30.99 -19.04
CA GLN A 593 2.97 30.68 -20.43
C GLN A 593 3.97 29.66 -20.97
N ILE A 594 3.52 28.41 -21.09
CA ILE A 594 4.37 27.31 -21.58
C ILE A 594 4.41 27.37 -23.11
N VAL A 595 5.61 27.39 -23.67
CA VAL A 595 5.85 27.39 -25.12
C VAL A 595 6.84 26.30 -25.48
N THR A 596 6.75 25.79 -26.70
CA THR A 596 7.61 24.73 -27.23
C THR A 596 8.01 25.05 -28.66
N ASP A 597 9.14 24.53 -29.09
CA ASP A 597 9.67 24.67 -30.43
C ASP A 597 9.07 23.65 -31.40
N HIS A 598 9.16 22.36 -31.05
CA HIS A 598 8.64 21.23 -31.79
C HIS A 598 8.30 20.07 -30.84
N GLY A 599 7.99 18.91 -31.39
CA GLY A 599 7.85 17.67 -30.65
C GLY A 599 9.00 16.72 -30.94
N TRP A 600 9.31 15.84 -30.00
CA TRP A 600 10.14 14.66 -30.23
C TRP A 600 9.27 13.40 -30.29
N LEU A 601 9.64 12.41 -31.12
CA LEU A 601 8.95 11.10 -31.22
C LEU A 601 9.94 9.93 -31.19
#